data_AF-A0A7H0VEN3-F1
#
_entry.id   AF-A0A7H0VEN3-F1
#
_cell.length_a   1.000
_cell.length_b   1.000
_cell.length_c   1.000
_cell.angle_alpha   90.00
_cell.angle_beta   90.00
_cell.angle_gamma   90.00
#
_symmetry.space_group_name_H-M   'P 1'
#
loop_
_entity.id
_entity.type
_entity.pdbx_description
1 polymer ?
#
loop_
_entity_poly.entity_id
_entity_poly.type
_entity_poly.pdbx_seq_one_letter_code
_entity_poly.pdbx_strand_id
1 'polypeptide(L)'
;MEASLLSAFEYHLGLFLLLILFDWGLGILCLVPKSLIIRSFGLMLLAWALVNSLIYYLLEQHHQAKALDPAVNLENHLIQVFNWNIGLDILYLIIALMLLLWPRKRQSKKQRILTGLALGVTLNGLYLLIIDSLFRWMQLN
;
A
#
# COMPACT_ATOMS: atom_id res chain seq x y z
N MET A 1 12.87 -20.16 15.14
CA MET A 1 11.51 -19.64 14.83
C MET A 1 11.43 -18.13 15.07
N GLU A 2 11.89 -17.59 16.21
CA GLU A 2 11.90 -16.12 16.42
C GLU A 2 12.84 -15.37 15.45
N ALA A 3 14.03 -15.91 15.16
CA ALA A 3 14.97 -15.30 14.21
C ALA A 3 14.45 -15.24 12.76
N SER A 4 13.59 -16.19 12.34
CA SER A 4 13.00 -16.20 11.01
C SER A 4 11.87 -15.17 10.86
N LEU A 5 11.05 -14.99 11.90
CA LEU A 5 9.99 -13.97 11.92
C LEU A 5 10.54 -12.53 11.94
N LEU A 6 11.60 -12.28 12.72
CA LEU A 6 12.25 -10.97 12.75
C LEU A 6 12.82 -10.62 11.36
N SER A 7 13.50 -11.57 10.72
CA SER A 7 14.05 -11.38 9.37
C SER A 7 12.97 -11.16 8.30
N ALA A 8 11.82 -11.86 8.40
CA ALA A 8 10.69 -11.69 7.51
C ALA A 8 10.03 -10.31 7.70
N PHE A 9 9.96 -9.82 8.95
CA PHE A 9 9.44 -8.49 9.26
C PHE A 9 10.34 -7.38 8.73
N GLU A 10 11.66 -7.47 8.93
CA GLU A 10 12.62 -6.51 8.38
C GLU A 10 12.58 -6.46 6.85
N TYR A 11 12.49 -7.63 6.20
CA TYR A 11 12.35 -7.70 4.75
C TYR A 11 11.03 -7.08 4.26
N HIS A 12 9.92 -7.34 4.96
CA HIS A 12 8.63 -6.71 4.67
C HIS A 12 8.68 -5.19 4.83
N LEU A 13 9.29 -4.70 5.91
CA LEU A 13 9.49 -3.27 6.17
C LEU A 13 10.34 -2.63 5.06
N GLY A 14 11.37 -3.33 4.57
CA GLY A 14 12.18 -2.90 3.43
C GLY A 14 11.38 -2.80 2.11
N LEU A 15 10.52 -3.79 1.82
CA LEU A 15 9.62 -3.73 0.65
C LEU A 15 8.60 -2.59 0.77
N PHE A 16 8.10 -2.34 1.97
CA PHE A 16 7.18 -1.24 2.25
C PHE A 16 7.86 0.13 2.08
N LEU A 17 9.12 0.27 2.50
CA LEU A 17 9.93 1.46 2.21
C LEU A 17 10.15 1.65 0.69
N LEU A 18 10.41 0.56 -0.04
CA LEU A 18 10.55 0.61 -1.49
C LEU A 18 9.27 1.12 -2.18
N LEU A 19 8.09 0.68 -1.72
CA LEU A 19 6.81 1.18 -2.19
C LEU A 19 6.69 2.70 -1.99
N ILE A 20 7.02 3.19 -0.79
CA ILE A 20 6.98 4.62 -0.47
C ILE A 20 7.85 5.41 -1.45
N LEU A 21 9.10 4.98 -1.66
CA LEU A 21 10.02 5.65 -2.57
C LEU A 21 9.55 5.58 -4.03
N PHE A 22 8.99 4.44 -4.44
CA PHE A 22 8.42 4.25 -5.77
C PHE A 22 7.23 5.19 -6.00
N ASP A 23 6.30 5.28 -5.05
CA ASP A 23 5.13 6.17 -5.12
C ASP A 23 5.54 7.65 -5.17
N TRP A 24 6.56 8.05 -4.38
CA TRP A 24 7.14 9.39 -4.45
C TRP A 24 7.74 9.69 -5.82
N GLY A 25 8.63 8.82 -6.30
CA GLY A 25 9.32 9.01 -7.57
C GLY A 25 8.36 9.06 -8.76
N LEU A 26 7.49 8.05 -8.86
CA LEU A 26 6.50 7.97 -9.94
C LEU A 26 5.46 9.09 -9.82
N GLY A 27 5.00 9.40 -8.61
CA GLY A 27 4.08 10.49 -8.33
C GLY A 27 4.58 11.84 -8.83
N ILE A 28 5.84 12.19 -8.54
CA ILE A 28 6.49 13.42 -9.00
C ILE A 28 6.60 13.44 -10.53
N LEU A 29 7.05 12.34 -11.15
CA LEU A 29 7.16 12.23 -12.60
C LEU A 29 5.81 12.43 -13.30
N CYS A 30 4.72 11.92 -12.71
CA CYS A 30 3.37 12.06 -13.22
C CYS A 30 2.79 13.48 -13.08
N LEU A 31 3.45 14.41 -12.39
CA LEU A 31 3.04 15.82 -12.34
C LEU A 31 3.49 16.62 -13.58
N VAL A 32 4.51 16.14 -14.31
CA VAL A 32 5.08 16.82 -15.49
C VAL A 32 4.10 16.85 -16.70
N PRO A 33 3.41 15.76 -17.06
CA PRO A 33 2.54 15.74 -18.22
C PRO A 33 1.29 16.61 -18.07
N LYS A 34 0.80 17.18 -19.18
CA LYS A 34 -0.46 17.97 -19.19
C LYS A 34 -1.73 17.11 -19.06
N SER A 35 -1.62 15.79 -19.17
CA SER A 35 -2.78 14.89 -19.07
C SER A 35 -3.38 14.93 -17.67
N LEU A 36 -4.67 15.30 -17.60
CA LEU A 36 -5.39 15.34 -16.33
C LEU A 36 -5.46 13.96 -15.64
N ILE A 37 -5.53 12.89 -16.42
CA ILE A 37 -5.53 11.51 -15.91
C ILE A 37 -4.19 11.22 -15.22
N ILE A 38 -3.08 11.52 -15.91
CA ILE A 38 -1.73 11.22 -15.39
C ILE A 38 -1.44 12.06 -14.14
N ARG A 39 -1.83 13.35 -14.13
CA ARG A 39 -1.65 14.19 -12.94
C ARG A 39 -2.48 13.72 -11.75
N SER A 40 -3.74 13.31 -11.97
CA SER A 40 -4.57 12.75 -10.92
C SER A 40 -4.05 11.41 -10.40
N PHE A 41 -3.51 10.57 -11.30
CA PHE A 41 -2.79 9.36 -10.92
C PHE A 41 -1.56 9.68 -10.05
N GLY A 42 -0.71 10.60 -10.48
CA GLY A 42 0.46 11.02 -9.71
C GLY A 42 0.12 11.59 -8.33
N LEU A 43 -0.91 12.44 -8.24
CA LEU A 43 -1.40 12.96 -6.96
C LEU A 43 -1.89 11.84 -6.03
N MET A 44 -2.53 10.81 -6.58
CA MET A 44 -2.96 9.66 -5.79
C MET A 44 -1.77 8.86 -5.25
N LEU A 45 -0.72 8.66 -6.06
CA LEU A 45 0.51 8.02 -5.61
C LEU A 45 1.18 8.81 -4.49
N LEU A 46 1.30 10.13 -4.64
CA LEU A 46 1.87 10.99 -3.58
C LEU A 46 1.05 10.96 -2.29
N ALA A 47 -0.28 10.92 -2.39
CA ALA A 47 -1.16 10.78 -1.23
C ALA A 47 -0.92 9.44 -0.51
N TRP A 48 -0.80 8.35 -1.26
CA TRP A 48 -0.46 7.04 -0.70
C TRP A 48 0.95 7.00 -0.11
N ALA A 49 1.94 7.59 -0.78
CA ALA A 49 3.30 7.68 -0.25
C ALA A 49 3.32 8.37 1.13
N LEU A 50 2.53 9.42 1.31
CA LEU A 50 2.37 10.11 2.60
C LEU A 50 1.72 9.21 3.65
N VAL A 51 0.61 8.54 3.31
CA VAL A 51 -0.09 7.61 4.22
C VAL A 51 0.84 6.46 4.62
N ASN A 52 1.52 5.85 3.66
CA ASN A 52 2.45 4.76 3.86
C ASN A 52 3.67 5.20 4.69
N SER A 53 4.18 6.42 4.49
CA SER A 53 5.25 6.98 5.33
C SER A 53 4.82 7.13 6.78
N LEU A 54 3.58 7.59 7.02
CA LEU A 54 3.04 7.70 8.37
C LEU A 54 2.86 6.32 9.01
N ILE A 55 2.33 5.34 8.27
CA ILE A 55 2.18 3.96 8.74
C ILE A 55 3.54 3.35 9.06
N TYR A 56 4.54 3.53 8.19
CA TYR A 56 5.91 3.06 8.39
C TYR A 56 6.47 3.60 9.71
N TYR A 57 6.36 4.92 9.91
CA TYR A 57 6.84 5.57 11.14
C TYR A 57 6.14 5.02 12.40
N LEU A 58 4.82 4.82 12.35
CA LEU A 58 4.07 4.26 13.47
C LEU A 58 4.48 2.81 13.77
N LEU A 59 4.72 1.99 12.74
CA LEU A 59 5.17 0.61 12.90
C LEU A 59 6.59 0.55 13.48
N GLU A 60 7.49 1.40 13.01
CA GLU A 60 8.86 1.49 13.51
C GLU A 60 8.89 1.92 14.99
N GLN A 61 8.12 2.95 15.36
CA GLN A 61 7.97 3.39 16.75
C GLN A 61 7.40 2.29 17.65
N HIS A 62 6.38 1.56 17.17
CA HIS A 62 5.75 0.48 17.94
C HIS A 62 6.68 -0.71 18.12
N HIS A 63 7.49 -1.04 17.11
CA HIS A 63 8.51 -2.08 17.20
C HIS A 63 9.59 -1.70 18.22
N GLN A 64 10.07 -0.45 18.19
CA GLN A 64 11.08 0.03 19.15
C GLN A 64 10.53 0.03 20.58
N ALA A 65 9.26 0.40 20.78
CA ALA A 65 8.61 0.40 22.10
C ALA A 65 8.35 -1.03 22.64
N LYS A 66 7.96 -1.98 21.78
CA LYS A 66 7.66 -3.36 22.20
C LYS A 66 8.88 -4.27 22.38
N ALA A 67 10.04 -3.89 21.85
CA ALA A 67 11.30 -4.55 22.19
C ALA A 67 11.61 -4.51 23.70
N LEU A 68 10.90 -3.68 24.49
CA LEU A 68 11.02 -3.60 25.94
C LEU A 68 10.05 -4.49 26.75
N ASP A 69 9.04 -5.14 26.15
CA ASP A 69 8.04 -5.93 26.90
C ASP A 69 7.73 -7.30 26.25
N PRO A 70 8.30 -8.42 26.77
CA PRO A 70 8.23 -9.74 26.15
C PRO A 70 6.90 -10.48 26.36
N ALA A 71 5.94 -9.90 27.10
CA ALA A 71 4.73 -10.61 27.54
C ALA A 71 3.55 -10.57 26.54
N VAL A 72 3.66 -9.83 25.43
CA VAL A 72 2.57 -9.67 24.46
C VAL A 72 2.73 -10.69 23.33
N ASN A 73 1.67 -11.45 23.06
CA ASN A 73 1.49 -12.36 21.92
C ASN A 73 1.52 -11.60 20.57
N LEU A 74 2.69 -11.02 20.26
CA LEU A 74 2.94 -10.10 19.15
C LEU A 74 2.61 -10.76 17.81
N GLU A 75 2.94 -12.04 17.69
CA GLU A 75 2.72 -12.86 16.50
C GLU A 75 1.23 -12.96 16.13
N ASN A 76 0.38 -13.36 17.09
CA ASN A 76 -1.06 -13.48 16.85
C ASN A 76 -1.73 -12.14 16.51
N HIS A 77 -1.27 -11.05 17.14
CA HIS A 77 -1.80 -9.72 16.86
C HIS A 77 -1.35 -9.21 15.47
N LEU A 78 -0.07 -9.39 15.11
CA LEU A 78 0.42 -9.04 13.78
C LEU A 78 -0.31 -9.84 12.70
N ILE A 79 -0.49 -11.14 12.88
CA ILE A 79 -1.23 -12.00 11.95
C ILE A 79 -2.66 -11.50 11.74
N GLN A 80 -3.36 -11.10 12.81
CA GLN A 80 -4.69 -10.51 12.68
C GLN A 80 -4.65 -9.20 11.90
N VAL A 81 -3.76 -8.27 12.26
CA VAL A 81 -3.64 -6.97 11.58
C VAL A 81 -3.34 -7.13 10.09
N PHE A 82 -2.41 -8.02 9.72
CA PHE A 82 -2.09 -8.32 8.32
C PHE A 82 -3.27 -8.95 7.57
N ASN A 83 -4.01 -9.88 8.17
CA ASN A 83 -5.19 -10.45 7.52
C ASN A 83 -6.30 -9.42 7.29
N TRP A 84 -6.51 -8.51 8.24
CA TRP A 84 -7.42 -7.38 8.06
C TRP A 84 -6.93 -6.44 6.95
N ASN A 85 -5.62 -6.19 6.88
CA ASN A 85 -5.02 -5.35 5.85
C ASN A 85 -5.23 -5.92 4.44
N ILE A 86 -4.92 -7.22 4.25
CA ILE A 86 -5.18 -7.94 2.98
C ILE A 86 -6.65 -7.82 2.58
N GLY A 87 -7.58 -8.00 3.52
CA GLY A 87 -9.02 -7.89 3.26
C GLY A 87 -9.43 -6.49 2.80
N LEU A 88 -8.86 -5.46 3.43
CA LEU A 88 -9.08 -4.07 3.05
C LEU A 88 -8.49 -3.77 1.67
N ASP A 89 -7.27 -4.21 1.38
CA ASP A 89 -6.61 -4.01 0.08
C ASP A 89 -7.41 -4.62 -1.07
N ILE A 90 -7.92 -5.85 -0.87
CA ILE A 90 -8.81 -6.51 -1.84
C ILE A 90 -10.08 -5.67 -2.06
N LEU A 91 -10.70 -5.17 -0.99
CA LEU A 91 -11.91 -4.36 -1.09
C LEU A 91 -11.67 -3.06 -1.87
N TYR A 92 -10.60 -2.32 -1.54
CA TYR A 92 -10.24 -1.08 -2.25
C TYR A 92 -9.89 -1.36 -3.72
N LEU A 93 -9.19 -2.46 -4.01
CA LEU A 93 -8.86 -2.88 -5.36
C LEU A 93 -10.11 -3.19 -6.19
N ILE A 94 -11.08 -3.91 -5.62
CA ILE A 94 -12.36 -4.20 -6.29
C ILE A 94 -13.10 -2.90 -6.62
N ILE A 95 -13.21 -1.98 -5.66
CA ILE A 95 -13.90 -0.69 -5.88
C ILE A 95 -13.20 0.12 -6.98
N ALA A 96 -11.86 0.18 -6.97
CA ALA A 96 -11.08 0.89 -7.98
C ALA A 96 -11.25 0.26 -9.37
N LEU A 97 -11.20 -1.07 -9.48
CA LEU A 97 -11.44 -1.78 -10.73
C LEU A 97 -12.87 -1.58 -11.24
N MET A 98 -13.87 -1.61 -10.37
CA MET A 98 -15.26 -1.30 -10.74
C MET A 98 -15.40 0.12 -11.30
N LEU A 99 -14.71 1.10 -10.70
CA LEU A 99 -14.69 2.48 -11.18
C LEU A 99 -14.00 2.63 -12.55
N LEU A 100 -13.01 1.79 -12.85
CA LEU A 100 -12.29 1.74 -14.12
C LEU A 100 -13.07 1.01 -15.22
N LEU A 101 -13.73 -0.10 -14.88
CA LEU A 101 -14.52 -0.93 -15.80
C LEU A 101 -15.90 -0.33 -16.12
N TRP A 102 -16.34 0.69 -15.38
CA TRP A 102 -17.61 1.35 -15.62
C TRP A 102 -17.67 1.95 -17.04
N PRO A 103 -18.60 1.51 -17.91
CA PRO A 103 -18.65 1.97 -19.30
C PRO A 103 -18.98 3.46 -19.38
N ARG A 104 -18.16 4.24 -20.11
CA ARG A 104 -18.33 5.69 -20.27
C ARG A 104 -18.28 6.09 -21.74
N LYS A 105 -19.42 6.58 -22.28
CA LYS A 105 -19.55 7.01 -23.68
C LYS A 105 -18.79 8.30 -24.03
N ARG A 106 -18.57 9.21 -23.06
CA ARG A 106 -17.73 10.43 -23.22
C ARG A 106 -17.11 10.78 -21.88
N GLN A 107 -15.79 10.97 -21.83
CA GLN A 107 -15.07 11.30 -20.59
C GLN A 107 -15.14 12.80 -20.27
N SER A 108 -15.98 13.17 -19.30
CA SER A 108 -15.98 14.52 -18.72
C SER A 108 -14.70 14.81 -17.93
N LYS A 109 -14.41 16.08 -17.63
CA LYS A 109 -13.26 16.48 -16.79
C LYS A 109 -13.25 15.71 -15.45
N LYS A 110 -14.41 15.60 -14.78
CA LYS A 110 -14.59 14.86 -13.52
C LYS A 110 -14.26 13.37 -13.69
N GLN A 111 -14.68 12.76 -14.79
CA GLN A 111 -14.41 11.35 -15.06
C GLN A 111 -12.93 11.07 -15.33
N ARG A 112 -12.22 11.97 -16.01
CA ARG A 112 -10.77 11.86 -16.22
C ARG A 112 -10.00 11.90 -14.90
N ILE A 113 -10.39 12.78 -13.98
CA ILE A 113 -9.82 12.84 -12.62
C ILE A 113 -10.08 11.52 -11.90
N LEU A 114 -11.34 11.07 -11.86
CA LEU A 114 -11.71 9.80 -11.21
C LEU A 114 -10.97 8.60 -11.79
N THR A 115 -10.75 8.56 -13.11
CA THR A 115 -9.96 7.51 -13.75
C THR A 115 -8.51 7.56 -13.30
N GLY A 116 -7.88 8.73 -13.24
CA GLY A 116 -6.51 8.86 -12.74
C GLY A 116 -6.38 8.42 -11.27
N LEU A 117 -7.31 8.85 -10.42
CA LEU A 117 -7.35 8.43 -9.01
C LEU A 117 -7.54 6.92 -8.87
N ALA A 118 -8.49 6.34 -9.63
CA ALA A 118 -8.75 4.91 -9.59
C ALA A 118 -7.54 4.09 -10.06
N LEU A 119 -6.82 4.53 -11.10
CA LEU A 119 -5.56 3.90 -11.51
C LEU A 119 -4.52 3.93 -10.39
N GLY A 120 -4.45 5.02 -9.62
CA GLY A 120 -3.50 5.16 -8.51
C GLY A 120 -3.84 4.22 -7.36
N VAL A 121 -5.12 4.16 -6.98
CA VAL A 121 -5.62 3.19 -5.98
C VAL A 121 -5.35 1.76 -6.44
N THR A 122 -5.62 1.43 -7.71
CA THR A 122 -5.40 0.08 -8.24
C THR A 122 -3.93 -0.31 -8.20
N LEU A 123 -3.02 0.58 -8.63
CA LEU A 123 -1.58 0.28 -8.61
C LEU A 123 -1.08 0.07 -7.18
N ASN A 124 -1.45 0.98 -6.27
CA ASN A 124 -1.01 0.90 -4.88
C ASN A 124 -1.57 -0.34 -4.17
N GLY A 125 -2.88 -0.60 -4.32
CA GLY A 125 -3.53 -1.78 -3.73
C GLY A 125 -3.01 -3.10 -4.31
N LEU A 126 -2.67 -3.16 -5.60
CA LEU A 126 -2.03 -4.35 -6.17
C LEU A 126 -0.65 -4.59 -5.56
N TYR A 127 0.13 -3.53 -5.39
CA TYR A 127 1.47 -3.64 -4.82
C TYR A 127 1.42 -4.09 -3.36
N LEU A 128 0.57 -3.44 -2.53
CA LEU A 128 0.38 -3.83 -1.13
C LEU A 128 -0.07 -5.29 -1.01
N LEU A 129 -1.02 -5.73 -1.85
CA LEU A 129 -1.47 -7.11 -1.86
C LEU A 129 -0.32 -8.09 -2.17
N ILE A 130 0.62 -7.73 -3.06
CA ILE A 130 1.80 -8.54 -3.36
C ILE A 130 2.73 -8.61 -2.14
N ILE A 131 3.03 -7.47 -1.49
CA ILE A 131 3.89 -7.45 -0.30
C ILE A 131 3.26 -8.30 0.83
N ASP A 132 1.99 -8.08 1.13
CA ASP A 132 1.29 -8.79 2.20
C ASP A 132 1.19 -10.30 1.91
N SER A 133 0.97 -10.68 0.65
CA SER A 133 0.95 -12.08 0.22
C SER A 133 2.33 -12.74 0.34
N LEU A 134 3.40 -12.03 -0.03
CA LEU A 134 4.77 -12.51 0.12
C LEU A 134 5.12 -12.71 1.60
N PHE A 135 4.74 -11.76 2.45
CA PHE A 135 4.95 -11.88 3.90
C PHE A 135 4.23 -13.09 4.48
N ARG A 136 2.95 -13.28 4.13
CA ARG A 136 2.19 -14.46 4.53
C ARG A 136 2.83 -15.76 4.06
N TRP A 137 3.39 -15.79 2.84
CA TRP A 137 4.08 -16.95 2.31
C TRP A 137 5.38 -17.25 3.08
N MET A 138 6.18 -16.24 3.41
CA MET A 138 7.38 -16.38 4.24
C MET A 138 7.09 -16.78 5.69
N GLN A 139 5.89 -16.52 6.19
CA GLN A 139 5.47 -17.00 7.52
C GLN A 139 5.11 -18.49 7.52
N LEU A 140 4.65 -19.03 6.39
CA LEU A 140 4.16 -20.41 6.27
C LEU A 140 5.27 -21.42 5.89
N ASN A 141 6.44 -20.96 5.45
CA ASN A 141 7.57 -21.77 5.00
C ASN A 141 8.85 -21.43 5.76
#